data_AF-A0A842Q788-F1
#
_entry.id   AF-A0A842Q788-F1
#
_cell.length_a   1.000
_cell.length_b   1.000
_cell.length_c   1.000
_cell.angle_alpha   90.00
_cell.angle_beta   90.00
_cell.angle_gamma   90.00
#
_symmetry.space_group_name_H-M   'P 1'
#
loop_
_entity.id
_entity.type
_entity.pdbx_description
1 polymer ?
#
loop_
_entity_poly.entity_id
_entity_poly.type
_entity_poly.pdbx_seq_one_letter_code
_entity_poly.pdbx_strand_id
1 'polypeptide(L)' 'LNLPLIPLRAFTLTGAYTGKFSDLIDLVALAKSGKIQSVVSRKYKLDEVNQALEELKGGKIIGRAVLNQ' A
#
# COMPACT_ATOMS: atom_id res chain seq x y z
N LEU A 1 -31.92 22.92 4.30
CA LEU A 1 -30.57 23.53 4.29
C LEU A 1 -29.58 22.46 4.76
N ASN A 2 -28.69 21.96 3.89
CA ASN A 2 -27.67 20.98 4.29
C ASN A 2 -26.59 21.70 5.10
N LEU A 3 -26.44 21.34 6.37
CA LEU A 3 -25.44 21.92 7.27
C LEU A 3 -24.04 21.41 6.88
N PRO A 4 -23.02 22.27 6.75
CA PRO A 4 -21.66 21.83 6.44
C PRO A 4 -21.04 21.11 7.65
N LEU A 5 -21.00 19.77 7.61
CA LEU A 5 -20.61 18.93 8.74
C LEU A 5 -19.12 19.00 9.10
N ILE A 6 -18.25 19.27 8.13
CA ILE A 6 -16.79 19.26 8.32
C ILE A 6 -16.32 20.29 9.36
N PRO A 7 -16.66 21.60 9.26
CA PRO A 7 -16.27 22.57 10.29
C PRO A 7 -16.97 22.34 11.64
N LEU A 8 -18.19 21.79 11.63
CA LEU A 8 -18.98 21.55 12.86
C LEU A 8 -18.50 20.37 13.70
N ARG A 9 -17.77 19.43 13.09
CA ARG A 9 -17.28 18.20 13.75
C ARG A 9 -15.80 18.25 14.10
N ALA A 10 -15.14 19.39 13.87
CA ALA A 10 -13.70 19.58 14.13
C ALA A 10 -12.81 18.49 13.53
N PHE A 11 -13.16 17.98 12.34
CA PHE A 11 -12.33 16.98 11.65
C PHE A 11 -11.06 17.61 11.09
N THR A 12 -9.92 16.92 11.22
CA THR A 12 -8.67 17.29 10.54
C THR A 12 -8.52 16.48 9.26
N LEU A 13 -8.37 17.17 8.13
CA LEU A 13 -8.01 16.54 6.86
C LEU A 13 -6.50 16.65 6.69
N THR A 14 -5.80 15.52 6.72
CA THR A 14 -4.36 15.45 6.50
C THR A 14 -4.06 14.69 5.22
N GLY A 15 -3.20 15.25 4.37
CA GLY A 15 -2.61 14.52 3.24
C GLY A 15 -1.33 13.81 3.67
N ALA A 16 -1.05 12.65 3.09
CA ALA A 16 0.23 11.97 3.20
C ALA A 16 0.69 11.57 1.80
N TYR A 17 1.86 12.07 1.39
CA TYR A 17 2.44 11.76 0.08
C TYR A 17 3.37 10.53 0.16
N THR A 18 4.04 10.34 1.29
CA THR A 18 4.85 9.16 1.68
C THR A 18 5.30 9.32 3.15
N GLY A 19 6.01 8.34 3.72
CA GLY A 19 6.65 8.41 5.03
C GLY A 19 8.09 8.93 4.98
N LYS A 20 8.65 9.26 6.15
CA LYS A 20 10.08 9.59 6.30
C LYS A 20 10.93 8.32 6.35
N PHE A 21 12.23 8.47 6.16
CA PHE A 21 13.17 7.36 6.28
C PHE A 21 13.17 6.73 7.69
N SER A 22 13.02 7.54 8.75
CA SER A 22 12.83 7.05 10.13
C SER A 22 11.63 6.11 10.23
N ASP A 23 10.51 6.51 9.64
CA ASP A 23 9.26 5.76 9.70
C ASP A 23 9.41 4.42 8.98
N LEU A 24 10.19 4.38 7.90
CA LEU A 24 10.53 3.14 7.20
C LEU A 24 11.36 2.20 8.09
N ILE A 25 12.36 2.70 8.82
CA ILE A 25 13.17 1.89 9.74
C ILE A 25 12.27 1.24 10.80
N ASP A 26 11.41 2.06 11.43
CA ASP A 26 10.50 1.60 12.48
C ASP A 26 9.51 0.56 11.93
N LEU A 27 8.97 0.80 10.73
CA LEU A 27 8.07 -0.13 10.05
C LEU A 27 8.74 -1.47 9.74
N VAL A 28 9.99 -1.45 9.28
CA VAL A 28 10.77 -2.67 9.00
C VAL A 28 11.07 -3.43 10.29
N ALA A 29 11.40 -2.73 11.39
CA ALA A 29 11.60 -3.36 12.70
C ALA A 29 10.30 -4.03 13.18
N LEU A 30 9.15 -3.37 13.02
CA LEU A 30 7.85 -3.94 13.34
C LEU A 30 7.53 -5.16 12.46
N ALA A 31 7.80 -5.11 11.16
CA ALA A 31 7.61 -6.25 10.27
C ALA A 31 8.49 -7.44 10.67
N LYS A 32 9.76 -7.19 11.01
CA LYS A 32 10.69 -8.21 11.52
C LYS A 32 10.22 -8.85 12.84
N SER A 33 9.50 -8.11 13.68
CA SER A 33 8.93 -8.64 14.92
C SER A 33 7.79 -9.65 14.71
N GLY A 34 7.38 -9.91 13.45
CA GLY A 34 6.35 -10.87 13.10
C GLY A 34 4.92 -10.40 13.34
N LYS A 35 4.74 -9.16 13.81
CA LYS A 35 3.42 -8.57 14.11
C LYS A 35 2.67 -8.06 12.87
N ILE A 36 3.32 -8.02 11.71
CA ILE A 36 2.75 -7.56 10.45
C ILE A 36 2.76 -8.72 9.46
N GLN A 37 1.58 -9.09 8.95
CA GLN A 37 1.46 -10.07 7.87
C GLN A 37 1.54 -9.36 6.52
N SER A 38 2.39 -9.86 5.62
CA SER A 38 2.49 -9.34 4.27
C SER A 38 1.40 -9.93 3.39
N VAL A 39 0.67 -9.09 2.65
CA VAL A 39 -0.36 -9.52 1.68
C VAL A 39 0.28 -9.66 0.29
N VAL A 40 1.28 -10.54 0.16
CA VAL A 40 1.81 -10.93 -1.15
C VAL A 40 0.87 -11.96 -1.74
N SER A 41 0.25 -11.63 -2.86
CA SER A 41 -0.75 -12.48 -3.50
C SER A 41 -0.22 -13.26 -4.70
N ARG A 42 0.76 -12.69 -5.42
CA ARG A 42 1.39 -13.32 -6.58
C ARG A 42 2.86 -12.98 -6.67
N LYS A 43 3.63 -13.96 -7.14
CA LYS A 43 5.03 -13.80 -7.52
C LYS A 43 5.13 -14.05 -9.01
N TYR A 44 5.80 -13.16 -9.72
CA TYR A 44 6.09 -13.29 -11.15
C TYR A 44 7.59 -13.39 -11.32
N LYS A 45 8.01 -14.07 -12.38
CA LYS A 45 9.39 -14.03 -12.84
C LYS A 45 9.69 -12.75 -13.62
N LEU A 46 10.97 -12.47 -13.86
CA LEU A 46 11.40 -11.27 -14.58
C LEU A 46 10.94 -11.25 -16.05
N ASP A 47 10.80 -12.42 -16.67
CA ASP A 47 10.26 -12.59 -18.03
C ASP A 47 8.75 -12.33 -18.11
N GLU A 48 8.03 -12.46 -16.99
CA GLU A 48 6.57 -12.25 -16.89
C GLU A 48 6.18 -10.79 -16.57
N VAL A 49 7.15 -9.85 -16.53
CA VAL A 49 6.91 -8.45 -16.12
C VAL A 49 5.79 -7.78 -16.91
N ASN A 50 5.76 -7.96 -18.24
CA ASN A 50 4.73 -7.34 -19.06
C ASN A 50 3.33 -7.86 -18.71
N GLN A 51 3.21 -9.16 -18.44
CA GLN A 51 1.95 -9.75 -18.00
C GLN A 51 1.55 -9.21 -16.62
N ALA A 52 2.49 -9.10 -15.68
CA ALA A 52 2.22 -8.55 -14.35
C ALA A 52 1.67 -7.12 -14.42
N LEU A 53 2.20 -6.29 -15.32
CA LEU A 53 1.72 -4.91 -15.54
C LEU A 53 0.32 -4.86 -16.16
N GLU A 54 0.03 -5.71 -17.15
CA GLU A 54 -1.32 -5.78 -17.74
C GLU A 54 -2.36 -6.29 -16.74
N GLU A 55 -1.99 -7.28 -15.91
CA GLU A 55 -2.86 -7.76 -14.84
C GLU A 55 -3.07 -6.72 -13.73
N LEU A 56 -2.05 -5.92 -13.41
CA LEU A 56 -2.15 -4.79 -12.47
C LEU A 56 -3.11 -3.74 -13.00
N LYS A 57 -2.94 -3.33 -14.26
CA LYS A 57 -3.80 -2.36 -14.94
C LYS A 57 -5.25 -2.85 -15.02
N GLY A 58 -5.44 -4.15 -15.28
CA GLY A 58 -6.74 -4.80 -15.31
C GLY A 58 -7.36 -5.08 -13.94
N GLY A 59 -6.71 -4.71 -12.83
CA GLY A 59 -7.22 -4.92 -11.47
C GLY A 59 -7.29 -6.39 -11.04
N LYS A 60 -6.55 -7.29 -11.70
CA LYS A 60 -6.57 -8.74 -11.41
C LYS A 60 -5.69 -9.13 -10.23
N ILE A 61 -4.81 -8.23 -9.78
CA ILE A 61 -3.92 -8.44 -8.64
C ILE A 61 -4.63 -7.98 -7.36
N ILE A 62 -5.02 -8.93 -6.53
CA ILE A 62 -5.55 -8.66 -5.18
C ILE A 62 -4.37 -8.51 -4.23
N GLY A 63 -4.17 -7.37 -3.56
CA GLY A 63 -3.03 -7.19 -2.65
C GLY A 63 -1.75 -6.76 -3.37
N ARG A 64 -0.64 -7.48 -3.19
CA ARG A 64 0.67 -7.11 -3.75
C ARG A 64 1.28 -8.22 -4.63
N ALA A 65 1.65 -7.86 -5.84
CA ALA A 65 2.51 -8.67 -6.70
C ALA A 65 4.00 -8.35 -6.44
N VAL A 66 4.86 -9.36 -6.53
CA VAL A 66 6.31 -9.22 -6.37
C VAL A 66 7.01 -9.87 -7.56
N LEU A 67 8.02 -9.21 -8.12
CA LEU A 67 8.91 -9.79 -9.11
C LEU A 67 10.05 -10.51 -8.39
N ASN A 68 10.22 -11.79 -8.67
CA ASN A 68 11.33 -12.61 -8.18
C ASN A 68 12.12 -13.14 -9.38
N GLN A 69 13.43 -13.34 -9.18
CA GLN A 69 14.32 -13.91 -10.20
C GLN A 69 14.21 -15.45 -10.23
#